data_AF-A0A521Y5F9-F1
#
_entry.id   AF-A0A521Y5F9-F1
#
_cell.length_a   1.000
_cell.length_b   1.000
_cell.length_c   1.000
_cell.angle_alpha   90.00
_cell.angle_beta   90.00
_cell.angle_gamma   90.00
#
_symmetry.space_group_name_H-M   'P 1'
#
loop_
_entity.id
_entity.type
_entity.pdbx_description
1 polymer ?
#
loop_
_entity_poly.entity_id
_entity_poly.type
_entity_poly.pdbx_seq_one_letter_code
_entity_poly.pdbx_strand_id
1 'polypeptide(L)'
;TALQSEFPPKAVKIGMLGKLNSLKKITSPIIFDPIISSTSGKILLIQDIMPYLPYVDVFTPNLPEAEMILQQKIHSPADVEKAAKQFLSLGVKSILIKGGHANHPSLSQDYWSNGQESFWLTSPRYEQKNYRGTGCVYASAIAANLALGCEIKDAIVIAKMYVNRGIRLTQSSFLVHGSWPEEEIDMPYLSDNYIEQIPASFPTCGTTPLGLYPIVNNSQWVEKLLSLGVTTIQLRIKDKLGEELEDEIKKSIQIAKQYQARLFINDYWELAIKHQAYGVHLGQEDLKIAEIEKIYQAGLRLGISTHCYYEVARAHTFRPSYLACGPIFPTTSKIMAFAPQGIDRLSRWQRTLNSYRWVAIGGINLKNIPAILKSGADGVALISAITQAKYPEKVTQQFLQLMGQC
;
A
#
# COMPACT_ATOMS: atom_id res chain seq x y z
N THR A 1 23.92 -3.24 28.91
CA THR A 1 23.64 -4.63 29.38
C THR A 1 24.22 -5.61 28.39
N ALA A 2 24.42 -6.89 28.72
CA ALA A 2 24.97 -7.89 27.79
C ALA A 2 24.19 -7.94 26.45
N LEU A 3 22.86 -7.77 26.50
CA LEU A 3 22.01 -7.59 25.32
C LEU A 3 22.38 -6.38 24.44
N GLN A 4 22.87 -5.27 25.00
CA GLN A 4 23.29 -4.11 24.19
C GLN A 4 24.66 -4.30 23.54
N SER A 5 25.57 -5.06 24.18
CA SER A 5 26.94 -5.22 23.71
C SER A 5 27.11 -6.39 22.75
N GLU A 6 26.34 -7.47 22.91
CA GLU A 6 26.52 -8.71 22.14
C GLU A 6 25.41 -8.96 21.10
N PHE A 7 24.16 -8.63 21.42
CA PHE A 7 22.99 -8.87 20.55
C PHE A 7 21.97 -7.72 20.64
N PRO A 8 22.31 -6.51 20.16
CA PRO A 8 21.46 -5.35 20.32
C PRO A 8 20.08 -5.59 19.71
N PRO A 9 18.99 -5.33 20.46
CA PRO A 9 17.64 -5.53 19.95
C PRO A 9 17.42 -4.62 18.74
N LYS A 10 16.83 -5.14 17.65
CA LYS A 10 16.57 -4.34 16.44
C LYS A 10 15.35 -3.42 16.56
N ALA A 11 14.46 -3.67 17.52
CA ALA A 11 13.35 -2.80 17.92
C ALA A 11 12.90 -3.19 19.34
N VAL A 12 12.26 -2.27 20.05
CA VAL A 12 11.80 -2.49 21.44
C VAL A 12 10.36 -2.01 21.59
N LYS A 13 9.46 -2.91 22.02
CA LYS A 13 8.10 -2.55 22.46
C LYS A 13 8.07 -2.32 23.96
N ILE A 14 7.40 -1.25 24.37
CA ILE A 14 7.24 -0.84 25.76
C ILE A 14 5.76 -0.63 26.05
N GLY A 15 5.31 -1.08 27.22
CA GLY A 15 3.90 -1.02 27.61
C GLY A 15 3.70 -0.36 28.97
N MET A 16 4.09 -1.07 30.03
CA MET A 16 4.10 -0.56 31.40
C MET A 16 5.52 -0.14 31.77
N LEU A 17 5.65 1.03 32.38
CA LEU A 17 6.93 1.65 32.65
C LEU A 17 7.42 1.27 34.05
N GLY A 18 8.53 0.53 34.09
CA GLY A 18 9.40 0.49 35.25
C GLY A 18 10.27 1.76 35.30
N LYS A 19 11.55 1.64 35.69
CA LYS A 19 12.50 2.77 35.72
C LYS A 19 12.81 3.28 34.29
N LEU A 20 12.13 4.37 33.92
CA LEU A 20 12.20 5.03 32.61
C LEU A 20 13.60 5.53 32.19
N ASN A 21 14.53 5.70 33.13
CA ASN A 21 15.92 6.10 32.85
C ASN A 21 16.64 5.18 31.85
N SER A 22 16.18 3.93 31.68
CA SER A 22 16.77 2.99 30.73
C SER A 22 16.47 3.31 29.27
N LEU A 23 15.41 4.08 28.97
CA LEU A 23 15.03 4.44 27.59
C LEU A 23 16.14 5.19 26.86
N LYS A 24 16.81 6.11 27.56
CA LYS A 24 17.89 6.94 27.02
C LYS A 24 19.08 6.13 26.50
N LYS A 25 19.18 4.85 26.89
CA LYS A 25 20.28 3.95 26.50
C LYS A 25 19.90 3.06 25.32
N ILE A 26 18.64 3.03 24.89
CA ILE A 26 18.18 2.20 23.78
C ILE A 26 18.44 2.98 22.48
N THR A 27 19.13 2.34 21.54
CA THR A 27 19.49 2.93 20.23
C THR A 27 18.61 2.43 19.09
N SER A 28 17.87 1.33 19.31
CA SER A 28 16.92 0.80 18.35
C SER A 28 15.55 1.46 18.46
N PRO A 29 14.72 1.37 17.40
CA PRO A 29 13.38 1.93 17.40
C PRO A 29 12.55 1.52 18.62
N ILE A 30 11.96 2.51 19.30
CA ILE A 30 11.12 2.34 20.48
C ILE A 30 9.65 2.55 20.12
N ILE A 31 8.85 1.52 20.32
CA ILE A 31 7.40 1.55 20.17
C ILE A 31 6.80 1.59 21.56
N PHE A 32 6.12 2.69 21.91
CA PHE A 32 5.54 2.87 23.23
C PHE A 32 4.01 2.86 23.17
N ASP A 33 3.42 1.81 23.74
CA ASP A 33 1.98 1.60 23.91
C ASP A 33 1.59 1.97 25.34
N PRO A 34 1.00 3.14 25.61
CA PRO A 34 0.73 3.58 26.97
C PRO A 34 -0.36 2.70 27.60
N ILE A 35 -0.03 1.95 28.65
CA ILE A 35 -1.04 1.18 29.40
C ILE A 35 -1.46 2.00 30.63
N ILE A 36 -2.50 2.80 30.46
CA ILE A 36 -2.95 3.74 31.50
C ILE A 36 -3.89 3.06 32.51
N SER A 37 -4.76 2.15 32.04
CA SER A 37 -5.61 1.33 32.91
C SER A 37 -5.23 -0.12 32.73
N SER A 38 -4.43 -0.65 33.65
CA SER A 38 -4.08 -2.07 33.66
C SER A 38 -5.11 -2.88 34.43
N THR A 39 -5.27 -4.15 34.07
CA THR A 39 -6.02 -5.13 34.89
C THR A 39 -5.45 -5.30 36.31
N SER A 40 -4.25 -4.76 36.58
CA SER A 40 -3.58 -4.77 37.89
C SER A 40 -3.85 -3.53 38.76
N GLY A 41 -4.65 -2.56 38.29
CA GLY A 41 -5.09 -1.39 39.07
C GLY A 41 -4.06 -0.26 39.23
N LYS A 42 -2.82 -0.42 38.75
CA LYS A 42 -1.84 0.68 38.70
C LYS A 42 -2.15 1.61 37.53
N ILE A 43 -2.40 2.88 37.86
CA ILE A 43 -2.54 3.99 36.91
C ILE A 43 -1.16 4.58 36.68
N LEU A 44 -0.76 4.67 35.41
CA LEU A 44 0.47 5.35 35.02
C LEU A 44 0.16 6.84 34.88
N LEU A 45 0.86 7.68 35.66
CA LEU A 45 0.61 9.12 35.64
C LEU A 45 1.22 9.74 34.38
N ILE A 46 0.49 10.69 33.80
CA ILE A 46 0.89 11.41 32.58
C ILE A 46 2.21 12.18 32.78
N GLN A 47 2.46 12.66 34.00
CA GLN A 47 3.68 13.39 34.34
C GLN A 47 4.93 12.50 34.25
N ASP A 48 4.78 11.18 34.44
CA ASP A 48 5.90 10.25 34.42
C ASP A 48 6.37 9.97 32.99
N ILE A 49 5.50 10.09 31.98
CA ILE A 49 5.81 9.74 30.58
C ILE A 49 6.40 10.88 29.76
N MET A 50 5.97 12.12 30.01
CA MET A 50 6.35 13.28 29.18
C MET A 50 7.87 13.44 28.94
N PRO A 51 8.75 13.31 29.95
CA PRO A 51 10.20 13.47 29.76
C PRO A 51 10.85 12.45 28.81
N TYR A 52 10.13 11.39 28.45
CA TYR A 52 10.66 10.27 27.68
C TYR A 52 10.08 10.18 26.26
N LEU A 53 9.01 10.92 25.97
CA LEU A 53 8.42 11.01 24.64
C LEU A 53 9.44 11.37 23.54
N PRO A 54 10.45 12.25 23.76
CA PRO A 54 11.50 12.52 22.77
C PRO A 54 12.34 11.32 22.32
N TYR A 55 12.34 10.22 23.09
CA TYR A 55 13.08 9.00 22.74
C TYR A 55 12.20 7.95 22.05
N VAL A 56 10.90 8.21 21.90
CA VAL A 56 9.93 7.27 21.34
C VAL A 56 9.84 7.47 19.83
N ASP A 57 10.08 6.40 19.08
CA ASP A 57 9.95 6.40 17.62
C ASP A 57 8.49 6.29 17.18
N VAL A 58 7.69 5.45 17.87
CA VAL A 58 6.26 5.29 17.59
C VAL A 58 5.47 5.27 18.90
N PHE A 59 4.68 6.31 19.15
CA PHE A 59 3.76 6.35 20.28
C PHE A 59 2.38 5.86 19.85
N THR A 60 1.75 4.93 20.58
CA THR A 60 0.52 4.26 20.12
C THR A 60 -0.65 4.35 21.10
N PRO A 61 -1.14 5.55 21.50
CA PRO A 61 -2.29 5.65 22.40
C PRO A 61 -3.60 5.23 21.71
N ASN A 62 -4.55 4.68 22.46
CA ASN A 62 -5.95 4.66 22.04
C ASN A 62 -6.63 6.02 22.33
N LEU A 63 -7.85 6.22 21.83
CA LEU A 63 -8.60 7.47 22.05
C LEU A 63 -8.76 7.83 23.55
N PRO A 64 -9.26 6.95 24.44
CA PRO A 64 -9.32 7.25 25.88
C PRO A 64 -7.97 7.64 26.50
N GLU A 65 -6.89 6.94 26.13
CA GLU A 65 -5.53 7.25 26.58
C GLU A 65 -5.08 8.63 26.09
N ALA A 66 -5.34 8.95 24.81
CA ALA A 66 -5.01 10.24 24.23
C ALA A 66 -5.78 11.38 24.91
N GLU A 67 -7.09 11.21 25.15
CA GLU A 67 -7.91 12.18 25.87
C GLU A 67 -7.39 12.43 27.29
N MET A 68 -7.03 11.36 28.00
CA MET A 68 -6.52 11.47 29.36
C MET A 68 -5.18 12.20 29.38
N ILE A 69 -4.24 11.82 28.50
CA ILE A 69 -2.90 12.42 28.44
C ILE A 69 -2.95 13.90 28.08
N LEU A 70 -3.78 14.27 27.09
CA LEU A 70 -3.90 15.65 26.64
C LEU A 70 -4.90 16.47 27.48
N GLN A 71 -5.59 15.85 28.44
CA GLN A 71 -6.64 16.46 29.26
C GLN A 71 -7.71 17.19 28.42
N GLN A 72 -8.08 16.61 27.28
CA GLN A 72 -9.07 17.16 26.36
C GLN A 72 -9.91 16.04 25.76
N LYS A 73 -11.09 16.39 25.24
CA LYS A 73 -11.93 15.43 24.52
C LYS A 73 -11.62 15.38 23.02
N ILE A 74 -11.79 14.21 22.43
CA ILE A 74 -11.54 13.95 21.01
C ILE A 74 -12.84 13.36 20.42
N HIS A 75 -13.57 14.17 19.66
CA HIS A 75 -14.92 13.82 19.18
C HIS A 75 -15.01 13.68 17.67
N SER A 76 -14.06 14.26 16.94
CA SER A 76 -14.06 14.29 15.48
C SER A 76 -12.74 13.81 14.88
N PRO A 77 -12.72 13.44 13.60
CA PRO A 77 -11.47 13.16 12.88
C PRO A 77 -10.48 14.34 12.96
N ALA A 78 -10.96 15.58 12.86
CA ALA A 78 -10.12 16.77 13.01
C ALA A 78 -9.47 16.88 14.41
N ASP A 79 -10.18 16.47 15.46
CA ASP A 79 -9.61 16.43 16.82
C ASP A 79 -8.51 15.38 16.94
N VAL A 80 -8.63 14.24 16.25
CA VAL A 80 -7.60 13.19 16.21
C VAL A 80 -6.33 13.74 15.56
N GLU A 81 -6.45 14.43 14.42
CA GLU A 81 -5.30 15.04 13.75
C GLU A 81 -4.65 16.13 14.61
N LYS A 82 -5.46 16.94 15.29
CA LYS A 82 -4.99 17.96 16.24
C LYS A 82 -4.26 17.32 17.43
N ALA A 83 -4.81 16.25 18.00
CA ALA A 83 -4.18 15.50 19.08
C ALA A 83 -2.82 14.92 18.64
N ALA A 84 -2.74 14.37 17.43
CA ALA A 84 -1.48 13.87 16.88
C ALA A 84 -0.42 14.99 16.78
N LYS A 85 -0.79 16.18 16.29
CA LYS A 85 0.10 17.35 16.23
C LYS A 85 0.58 17.79 17.63
N GLN A 86 -0.29 17.74 18.63
CA GLN A 86 0.08 18.04 20.02
C GLN A 86 1.10 17.02 20.56
N PHE A 87 0.90 15.73 20.34
CA PHE A 87 1.87 14.70 20.75
C PHE A 87 3.22 14.85 20.05
N LEU A 88 3.24 15.16 18.75
CA LEU A 88 4.47 15.46 18.01
C LEU A 88 5.20 16.66 18.62
N SER A 89 4.45 17.68 19.07
CA SER A 89 5.00 18.85 19.77
C SER A 89 5.59 18.51 21.15
N LEU A 90 5.16 17.40 21.76
CA LEU A 90 5.75 16.84 23.00
C LEU A 90 7.03 16.01 22.72
N GLY A 91 7.41 15.82 21.46
CA GLY A 91 8.70 15.27 21.05
C GLY A 91 8.69 13.84 20.52
N VAL A 92 7.55 13.13 20.51
CA VAL A 92 7.51 11.81 19.86
C VAL A 92 7.86 11.95 18.38
N LYS A 93 8.63 11.01 17.83
CA LYS A 93 9.03 11.08 16.41
C LYS A 93 7.87 10.74 15.47
N SER A 94 6.97 9.86 15.90
CA SER A 94 5.71 9.58 15.24
C SER A 94 4.67 9.07 16.22
N ILE A 95 3.39 9.14 15.82
CA ILE A 95 2.25 8.73 16.63
C ILE A 95 1.24 7.96 15.78
N LEU A 96 0.69 6.88 16.35
CA LEU A 96 -0.44 6.12 15.84
C LEU A 96 -1.59 6.15 16.87
N ILE A 97 -2.59 7.00 16.65
CA ILE A 97 -3.79 7.04 17.50
C ILE A 97 -4.75 5.93 17.05
N LYS A 98 -5.02 4.98 17.95
CA LYS A 98 -5.88 3.82 17.68
C LYS A 98 -7.35 4.18 17.90
N GLY A 99 -8.16 4.17 16.85
CA GLY A 99 -9.56 4.63 16.87
C GLY A 99 -10.60 3.52 16.95
N GLY A 100 -10.22 2.30 17.36
CA GLY A 100 -11.18 1.21 17.65
C GLY A 100 -12.31 1.57 18.63
N HIS A 101 -12.14 2.65 19.40
CA HIS A 101 -13.14 3.17 20.36
C HIS A 101 -14.04 4.28 19.78
N ALA A 102 -13.85 4.69 18.52
CA ALA A 102 -14.71 5.69 17.88
C ALA A 102 -16.11 5.13 17.58
N ASN A 103 -17.13 5.99 17.58
CA ASN A 103 -18.54 5.62 17.42
C ASN A 103 -18.98 5.40 15.96
N HIS A 104 -18.11 4.92 15.08
CA HIS A 104 -18.53 4.60 13.71
C HIS A 104 -19.15 3.18 13.65
N PRO A 105 -20.37 3.01 13.10
CA PRO A 105 -21.12 1.76 13.20
C PRO A 105 -20.45 0.58 12.49
N SER A 106 -19.81 0.81 11.34
CA SER A 106 -19.31 -0.26 10.46
C SER A 106 -17.80 -0.23 10.22
N LEU A 107 -17.08 0.78 10.73
CA LEU A 107 -15.66 1.01 10.44
C LEU A 107 -14.90 1.34 11.73
N SER A 108 -13.61 1.00 11.71
CA SER A 108 -12.63 1.35 12.72
C SER A 108 -11.44 1.98 12.02
N GLN A 109 -11.05 3.18 12.46
CA GLN A 109 -10.03 3.98 11.79
C GLN A 109 -8.93 4.36 12.78
N ASP A 110 -7.69 4.06 12.44
CA ASP A 110 -6.52 4.54 13.17
C ASP A 110 -5.86 5.67 12.38
N TYR A 111 -5.17 6.58 13.06
CA TYR A 111 -4.48 7.70 12.42
C TYR A 111 -3.00 7.71 12.77
N TRP A 112 -2.14 7.78 11.76
CA TRP A 112 -0.70 7.93 11.95
C TRP A 112 -0.18 9.26 11.43
N SER A 113 0.80 9.84 12.11
CA SER A 113 1.61 10.96 11.61
C SER A 113 3.01 10.99 12.20
N ASN A 114 3.97 11.49 11.42
CA ASN A 114 5.31 11.89 11.87
C ASN A 114 5.56 13.41 11.75
N GLY A 115 4.51 14.19 11.47
CA GLY A 115 4.58 15.64 11.26
C GLY A 115 4.98 16.08 9.84
N GLN A 116 5.47 15.17 8.99
CA GLN A 116 5.74 15.43 7.57
C GLN A 116 4.70 14.76 6.68
N GLU A 117 4.33 13.54 7.03
CA GLU A 117 3.32 12.73 6.38
C GLU A 117 2.29 12.28 7.42
N SER A 118 1.11 11.93 6.94
CA SER A 118 0.05 11.34 7.74
C SER A 118 -0.88 10.49 6.89
N PHE A 119 -1.54 9.53 7.52
CA PHE A 119 -2.59 8.76 6.86
C PHE A 119 -3.53 8.12 7.87
N TRP A 120 -4.73 7.83 7.40
CA TRP A 120 -5.76 7.05 8.06
C TRP A 120 -5.69 5.59 7.61
N LEU A 121 -5.95 4.67 8.54
CA LEU A 121 -6.04 3.22 8.30
C LEU A 121 -7.44 2.75 8.67
N THR A 122 -8.23 2.43 7.67
CA THR A 122 -9.63 2.05 7.83
C THR A 122 -9.83 0.56 7.65
N SER A 123 -10.61 -0.05 8.52
CA SER A 123 -10.96 -1.48 8.44
C SER A 123 -12.39 -1.73 8.88
N PRO A 124 -13.03 -2.82 8.44
CA PRO A 124 -14.35 -3.22 8.93
C PRO A 124 -14.37 -3.30 10.47
N ARG A 125 -15.46 -2.81 11.07
CA ARG A 125 -15.74 -3.01 12.48
C ARG A 125 -16.51 -4.33 12.64
N TYR A 126 -15.98 -5.20 13.47
CA TYR A 126 -16.67 -6.42 13.90
C TYR A 126 -17.47 -6.14 15.17
N GLU A 127 -18.58 -6.86 15.38
CA GLU A 127 -19.45 -6.70 16.55
C GLU A 127 -18.65 -6.79 17.85
N GLN A 128 -19.00 -5.92 18.81
CA GLN A 128 -18.23 -5.73 20.03
C GLN A 128 -18.25 -7.00 20.90
N LYS A 129 -17.17 -7.77 20.83
CA LYS A 129 -16.65 -8.45 22.02
C LYS A 129 -15.67 -7.48 22.67
N ASN A 130 -15.63 -7.41 24.00
CA ASN A 130 -14.65 -6.61 24.73
C ASN A 130 -13.24 -7.19 24.52
N TYR A 131 -12.66 -6.99 23.33
CA TYR A 131 -11.38 -7.54 22.91
C TYR A 131 -10.26 -6.93 23.76
N ARG A 132 -9.58 -7.77 24.54
CA ARG A 132 -8.47 -7.33 25.39
C ARG A 132 -7.14 -7.51 24.65
N GLY A 133 -6.22 -6.58 24.87
CA GLY A 133 -4.85 -6.70 24.38
C GLY A 133 -4.63 -6.30 22.91
N THR A 134 -5.65 -5.82 22.20
CA THR A 134 -5.51 -5.37 20.80
C THR A 134 -4.40 -4.35 20.61
N GLY A 135 -4.32 -3.34 21.50
CA GLY A 135 -3.26 -2.33 21.51
C GLY A 135 -1.86 -2.92 21.70
N CYS A 136 -1.70 -3.81 22.68
CA CYS A 136 -0.42 -4.47 22.95
C CYS A 136 0.04 -5.34 21.79
N VAL A 137 -0.88 -6.07 21.16
CA VAL A 137 -0.59 -6.89 19.98
C VAL A 137 -0.19 -6.00 18.81
N TYR A 138 -0.90 -4.89 18.59
CA TYR A 138 -0.57 -3.94 17.52
C TYR A 138 0.84 -3.38 17.67
N ALA A 139 1.17 -2.82 18.83
CA ALA A 139 2.50 -2.29 19.11
C ALA A 139 3.61 -3.35 19.03
N SER A 140 3.33 -4.59 19.46
CA SER A 140 4.28 -5.69 19.37
C SER A 140 4.50 -6.14 17.93
N ALA A 141 3.45 -6.17 17.10
CA ALA A 141 3.54 -6.48 15.69
C ALA A 141 4.28 -5.38 14.90
N ILE A 142 4.11 -4.09 15.26
CA ILE A 142 4.91 -2.99 14.69
C ILE A 142 6.39 -3.22 15.03
N ALA A 143 6.73 -3.46 16.29
CA ALA A 143 8.10 -3.70 16.73
C ALA A 143 8.73 -4.92 16.03
N ALA A 144 7.97 -6.02 15.88
CA ALA A 144 8.43 -7.21 15.18
C ALA A 144 8.76 -6.93 13.71
N ASN A 145 7.91 -6.18 12.99
CA ASN A 145 8.15 -5.84 11.59
C ASN A 145 9.32 -4.87 11.41
N LEU A 146 9.47 -3.88 12.30
CA LEU A 146 10.66 -3.03 12.32
C LEU A 146 11.94 -3.85 12.55
N ALA A 147 11.91 -4.85 13.44
CA ALA A 147 13.03 -5.76 13.65
C ALA A 147 13.35 -6.65 12.43
N LEU A 148 12.37 -6.91 11.57
CA LEU A 148 12.54 -7.58 10.27
C LEU A 148 13.05 -6.64 9.16
N GLY A 149 13.27 -5.35 9.47
CA GLY A 149 13.76 -4.36 8.52
C GLY A 149 12.67 -3.72 7.66
N CYS A 150 11.40 -3.84 8.03
CA CYS A 150 10.34 -3.09 7.37
C CYS A 150 10.45 -1.59 7.68
N GLU A 151 10.13 -0.76 6.70
CA GLU A 151 9.88 0.66 6.92
C GLU A 151 8.67 0.86 7.84
N ILE A 152 8.63 1.95 8.59
CA ILE A 152 7.59 2.21 9.60
C ILE A 152 6.16 2.14 9.02
N LYS A 153 5.94 2.71 7.83
CA LYS A 153 4.62 2.72 7.19
C LYS A 153 4.16 1.30 6.82
N ASP A 154 5.08 0.47 6.33
CA ASP A 154 4.81 -0.95 6.06
C ASP A 154 4.57 -1.72 7.35
N ALA A 155 5.39 -1.49 8.39
CA ALA A 155 5.26 -2.16 9.69
C ALA A 155 3.88 -1.89 10.32
N ILE A 156 3.38 -0.66 10.20
CA ILE A 156 2.04 -0.28 10.67
C ILE A 156 0.96 -1.02 9.87
N VAL A 157 1.03 -1.01 8.54
CA VAL A 157 0.04 -1.71 7.69
C VAL A 157 0.01 -3.21 7.99
N ILE A 158 1.17 -3.88 8.02
CA ILE A 158 1.26 -5.31 8.31
C ILE A 158 0.71 -5.62 9.71
N ALA A 159 1.06 -4.79 10.70
CA ALA A 159 0.58 -4.97 12.06
C ALA A 159 -0.95 -4.76 12.17
N LYS A 160 -1.51 -3.82 11.39
CA LYS A 160 -2.97 -3.63 11.28
C LYS A 160 -3.63 -4.87 10.71
N MET A 161 -3.09 -5.43 9.62
CA MET A 161 -3.59 -6.69 9.05
C MET A 161 -3.57 -7.83 10.08
N TYR A 162 -2.47 -7.95 10.84
CA TYR A 162 -2.35 -8.98 11.87
C TYR A 162 -3.40 -8.84 12.98
N VAL A 163 -3.65 -7.61 13.45
CA VAL A 163 -4.67 -7.33 14.47
C VAL A 163 -6.07 -7.58 13.93
N ASN A 164 -6.36 -7.12 12.72
CA ASN A 164 -7.66 -7.33 12.05
C ASN A 164 -7.98 -8.82 11.92
N ARG A 165 -7.00 -9.63 11.50
CA ARG A 165 -7.13 -11.09 11.45
C ARG A 165 -7.48 -11.67 12.82
N GLY A 166 -6.76 -11.25 13.86
CA GLY A 166 -6.99 -11.72 15.22
C GLY A 166 -8.39 -11.38 15.74
N ILE A 167 -8.91 -10.20 15.38
CA ILE A 167 -10.27 -9.74 15.75
C ILE A 167 -11.32 -10.53 14.97
N ARG A 168 -11.13 -10.70 13.66
CA ARG A 168 -12.06 -11.42 12.77
C ARG A 168 -12.21 -12.89 13.16
N LEU A 169 -11.12 -13.55 13.51
CA LEU A 169 -11.10 -14.99 13.81
C LEU A 169 -11.46 -15.33 15.25
N THR A 170 -11.45 -14.36 16.17
CA THR A 170 -11.69 -14.70 17.57
C THR A 170 -13.15 -14.95 17.91
N GLN A 171 -13.37 -16.05 18.62
CA GLN A 171 -14.67 -16.38 19.22
C GLN A 171 -14.79 -15.87 20.67
N SER A 172 -13.70 -15.35 21.25
CA SER A 172 -13.60 -14.94 22.65
C SER A 172 -13.17 -13.48 22.81
N SER A 173 -12.91 -13.05 24.05
CA SER A 173 -12.35 -11.73 24.36
C SER A 173 -10.84 -11.61 24.08
N PHE A 174 -10.15 -12.71 23.73
CA PHE A 174 -8.72 -12.72 23.42
C PHE A 174 -8.49 -12.84 21.92
N LEU A 175 -7.46 -12.17 21.39
CA LEU A 175 -7.13 -12.26 19.97
C LEU A 175 -6.58 -13.64 19.59
N VAL A 176 -6.94 -14.11 18.40
CA VAL A 176 -6.30 -15.27 17.79
C VAL A 176 -4.95 -14.83 17.23
N HIS A 177 -3.91 -15.58 17.59
CA HIS A 177 -2.56 -15.40 17.04
C HIS A 177 -2.30 -16.43 15.96
N GLY A 178 -1.61 -16.03 14.90
CA GLY A 178 -1.32 -16.92 13.78
C GLY A 178 -0.09 -16.51 12.99
N SER A 179 0.01 -17.09 11.80
CA SER A 179 1.02 -16.78 10.78
C SER A 179 0.89 -15.35 10.23
N TRP A 180 1.77 -15.03 9.27
CA TRP A 180 1.69 -13.79 8.49
C TRP A 180 0.27 -13.55 7.94
N PRO A 181 -0.27 -12.32 8.00
CA PRO A 181 -1.61 -12.03 7.49
C PRO A 181 -1.61 -12.01 5.96
N GLU A 182 -2.45 -12.83 5.34
CA GLU A 182 -2.50 -13.04 3.89
C GLU A 182 -3.95 -13.15 3.38
N GLU A 183 -4.91 -12.47 4.02
CA GLU A 183 -6.30 -12.41 3.59
C GLU A 183 -6.71 -10.97 3.28
N GLU A 184 -7.42 -10.76 2.16
CA GLU A 184 -7.80 -9.44 1.64
C GLU A 184 -8.62 -8.62 2.64
N ILE A 185 -9.54 -9.29 3.33
CA ILE A 185 -10.41 -8.66 4.33
C ILE A 185 -9.65 -8.03 5.50
N ASP A 186 -8.41 -8.46 5.73
CA ASP A 186 -7.56 -7.91 6.78
C ASP A 186 -6.74 -6.69 6.30
N MET A 187 -6.63 -6.46 4.99
CA MET A 187 -5.95 -5.30 4.40
C MET A 187 -6.68 -4.00 4.76
N PRO A 188 -6.02 -3.02 5.40
CA PRO A 188 -6.66 -1.74 5.64
C PRO A 188 -6.78 -0.92 4.35
N TYR A 189 -7.83 -0.11 4.28
CA TYR A 189 -7.92 1.00 3.34
C TYR A 189 -7.08 2.15 3.90
N LEU A 190 -6.01 2.53 3.20
CA LEU A 190 -5.14 3.65 3.58
C LEU A 190 -5.46 4.90 2.78
N SER A 191 -5.74 6.01 3.45
CA SER A 191 -6.13 7.29 2.82
C SER A 191 -5.53 8.48 3.54
N ASP A 192 -5.37 9.60 2.83
CA ASP A 192 -4.90 10.85 3.44
C ASP A 192 -5.99 11.50 4.32
N ASN A 193 -7.26 11.20 4.02
CA ASN A 193 -8.43 11.73 4.73
C ASN A 193 -9.20 10.60 5.41
N TYR A 194 -9.94 10.95 6.45
CA TYR A 194 -10.94 10.07 7.07
C TYR A 194 -12.00 9.66 6.03
N ILE A 195 -12.40 8.38 6.01
CA ILE A 195 -13.42 7.89 5.07
C ILE A 195 -14.69 7.49 5.81
N GLU A 196 -15.82 8.06 5.43
CA GLU A 196 -17.14 7.67 5.98
C GLU A 196 -17.66 6.36 5.38
N GLN A 197 -17.22 6.07 4.15
CA GLN A 197 -17.64 4.89 3.40
C GLN A 197 -16.48 4.37 2.54
N ILE A 198 -16.47 3.05 2.36
CA ILE A 198 -15.52 2.41 1.46
C ILE A 198 -15.87 2.84 0.03
N PRO A 199 -14.90 3.34 -0.78
CA PRO A 199 -15.14 3.75 -2.16
C PRO A 199 -15.73 2.64 -3.03
N ALA A 200 -16.33 3.01 -4.17
CA ALA A 200 -16.78 2.05 -5.18
C ALA A 200 -15.58 1.42 -5.91
N SER A 201 -15.80 0.23 -6.49
CA SER A 201 -14.75 -0.45 -7.29
C SER A 201 -14.74 0.07 -8.72
N PHE A 202 -13.56 0.32 -9.27
CA PHE A 202 -13.43 0.57 -10.71
C PHE A 202 -13.92 -0.65 -11.53
N PRO A 203 -14.35 -0.43 -12.80
CA PRO A 203 -14.68 -1.53 -13.70
C PRO A 203 -13.53 -2.54 -13.78
N THR A 204 -13.83 -3.84 -13.85
CA THR A 204 -12.79 -4.86 -13.97
C THR A 204 -12.16 -4.87 -15.37
N CYS A 205 -10.97 -5.48 -15.49
CA CYS A 205 -10.34 -5.76 -16.80
C CYS A 205 -10.95 -6.97 -17.54
N GLY A 206 -12.11 -7.47 -17.10
CA GLY A 206 -12.75 -8.68 -17.63
C GLY A 206 -12.23 -9.98 -17.02
N THR A 207 -12.58 -11.11 -17.65
CA THR A 207 -12.21 -12.46 -17.21
C THR A 207 -10.88 -12.94 -17.79
N THR A 208 -10.40 -12.32 -18.87
CA THR A 208 -9.11 -12.67 -19.49
C THR A 208 -7.93 -11.98 -18.78
N PRO A 209 -6.82 -12.70 -18.51
CA PRO A 209 -5.59 -12.10 -17.97
C PRO A 209 -5.12 -10.90 -18.82
N LEU A 210 -4.41 -9.95 -18.21
CA LEU A 210 -3.81 -8.81 -18.94
C LEU A 210 -2.76 -9.29 -19.94
N GLY A 211 -2.09 -10.41 -19.67
CA GLY A 211 -1.16 -11.04 -20.60
C GLY A 211 0.14 -10.26 -20.78
N LEU A 212 0.75 -10.39 -21.96
CA LEU A 212 1.89 -9.55 -22.33
C LEU A 212 1.46 -8.09 -22.36
N TYR A 213 2.13 -7.25 -21.58
CA TYR A 213 1.74 -5.85 -21.36
C TYR A 213 2.91 -4.88 -21.64
N PRO A 214 3.25 -4.64 -22.92
CA PRO A 214 4.33 -3.73 -23.28
C PRO A 214 4.00 -2.27 -22.93
N ILE A 215 5.00 -1.54 -22.46
CA ILE A 215 4.93 -0.11 -22.22
C ILE A 215 5.75 0.59 -23.30
N VAL A 216 5.09 1.42 -24.10
CA VAL A 216 5.63 2.07 -25.30
C VAL A 216 5.32 3.56 -25.32
N ASN A 217 5.99 4.34 -26.17
CA ASN A 217 5.95 5.80 -26.13
C ASN A 217 5.28 6.46 -27.34
N ASN A 218 4.73 5.70 -28.29
CA ASN A 218 4.02 6.26 -29.45
C ASN A 218 3.09 5.24 -30.12
N SER A 219 2.27 5.74 -31.03
CA SER A 219 1.23 5.05 -31.77
C SER A 219 1.80 4.03 -32.75
N GLN A 220 3.01 4.27 -33.29
CA GLN A 220 3.68 3.34 -34.19
C GLN A 220 4.00 2.03 -33.47
N TRP A 221 4.49 2.12 -32.23
CA TRP A 221 4.70 0.95 -31.40
C TRP A 221 3.40 0.26 -31.01
N VAL A 222 2.35 1.04 -30.71
CA VAL A 222 1.01 0.49 -30.43
C VAL A 222 0.56 -0.38 -31.61
N GLU A 223 0.44 0.20 -32.81
CA GLU A 223 0.00 -0.53 -34.02
C GLU A 223 0.87 -1.76 -34.31
N LYS A 224 2.20 -1.59 -34.25
CA LYS A 224 3.16 -2.67 -34.46
C LYS A 224 2.92 -3.85 -33.53
N LEU A 225 2.75 -3.64 -32.23
CA LEU A 225 2.59 -4.74 -31.27
C LEU A 225 1.19 -5.35 -31.34
N LEU A 226 0.15 -4.55 -31.59
CA LEU A 226 -1.21 -5.05 -31.75
C LEU A 226 -1.33 -5.97 -32.99
N SER A 227 -0.69 -5.61 -34.11
CA SER A 227 -0.63 -6.47 -35.30
C SER A 227 0.08 -7.81 -35.08
N LEU A 228 0.85 -7.96 -34.00
CA LEU A 228 1.50 -9.21 -33.61
C LEU A 228 0.66 -10.06 -32.64
N GLY A 229 -0.52 -9.60 -32.23
CA GLY A 229 -1.41 -10.31 -31.31
C GLY A 229 -1.34 -9.84 -29.85
N VAL A 230 -0.60 -8.77 -29.53
CA VAL A 230 -0.66 -8.16 -28.20
C VAL A 230 -2.04 -7.56 -27.98
N THR A 231 -2.65 -7.80 -26.81
CA THR A 231 -4.01 -7.31 -26.50
C THR A 231 -4.04 -6.23 -25.40
N THR A 232 -2.91 -5.97 -24.75
CA THR A 232 -2.79 -4.98 -23.68
C THR A 232 -1.52 -4.16 -23.85
N ILE A 233 -1.64 -2.84 -23.91
CA ILE A 233 -0.50 -1.93 -24.10
C ILE A 233 -0.65 -0.73 -23.18
N GLN A 234 0.47 -0.21 -22.66
CA GLN A 234 0.51 1.06 -21.95
C GLN A 234 1.20 2.09 -22.82
N LEU A 235 0.55 3.23 -23.05
CA LEU A 235 1.16 4.37 -23.70
C LEU A 235 1.74 5.32 -22.66
N ARG A 236 3.06 5.49 -22.68
CA ARG A 236 3.83 6.33 -21.77
C ARG A 236 4.72 7.29 -22.55
N ILE A 237 4.23 8.51 -22.71
CA ILE A 237 4.90 9.60 -23.43
C ILE A 237 5.55 10.55 -22.42
N LYS A 238 6.82 10.89 -22.62
CA LYS A 238 7.60 11.78 -21.72
C LYS A 238 8.12 13.04 -22.39
N ASP A 239 8.08 13.06 -23.70
CA ASP A 239 8.85 13.94 -24.59
C ASP A 239 7.96 14.81 -25.48
N LYS A 240 6.64 14.75 -25.31
CA LYS A 240 5.65 15.58 -26.03
C LYS A 240 4.80 16.36 -25.06
N LEU A 241 4.32 17.53 -25.50
CA LEU A 241 3.48 18.44 -24.73
C LEU A 241 2.38 19.04 -25.62
N GLY A 242 1.36 19.63 -24.99
CA GLY A 242 0.29 20.38 -25.69
C GLY A 242 -0.44 19.55 -26.74
N GLU A 243 -0.68 20.14 -27.91
CA GLU A 243 -1.42 19.52 -29.01
C GLU A 243 -0.74 18.25 -29.53
N GLU A 244 0.60 18.22 -29.62
CA GLU A 244 1.33 17.05 -30.11
C GLU A 244 1.13 15.82 -29.19
N LEU A 245 1.11 16.04 -27.88
CA LEU A 245 0.82 15.00 -26.91
C LEU A 245 -0.62 14.49 -27.05
N GLU A 246 -1.57 15.42 -27.16
CA GLU A 246 -2.99 15.08 -27.30
C GLU A 246 -3.26 14.28 -28.58
N ASP A 247 -2.69 14.70 -29.71
CA ASP A 247 -2.81 14.01 -30.99
C ASP A 247 -2.22 12.59 -30.94
N GLU A 248 -1.08 12.43 -30.28
CA GLU A 248 -0.44 11.12 -30.11
C GLU A 248 -1.31 10.16 -29.28
N ILE A 249 -1.90 10.66 -28.18
CA ILE A 249 -2.81 9.89 -27.32
C ILE A 249 -4.07 9.53 -28.09
N LYS A 250 -4.70 10.51 -28.75
CA LYS A 250 -5.92 10.32 -29.56
C LYS A 250 -5.71 9.28 -30.64
N LYS A 251 -4.61 9.38 -31.40
CA LYS A 251 -4.25 8.43 -32.46
C LYS A 251 -4.04 7.03 -31.90
N SER A 252 -3.30 6.90 -30.79
CA SER A 252 -3.06 5.61 -30.14
C SER A 252 -4.36 4.95 -29.66
N ILE A 253 -5.29 5.72 -29.09
CA ILE A 253 -6.61 5.24 -28.68
C ILE A 253 -7.43 4.75 -29.88
N GLN A 254 -7.42 5.49 -30.99
CA GLN A 254 -8.12 5.09 -32.21
C GLN A 254 -7.60 3.76 -32.76
N ILE A 255 -6.28 3.60 -32.84
CA ILE A 255 -5.63 2.34 -33.25
C ILE A 255 -6.06 1.21 -32.30
N ALA A 256 -5.93 1.41 -30.98
CA ALA A 256 -6.31 0.37 -30.01
C ALA A 256 -7.77 -0.06 -30.14
N LYS A 257 -8.70 0.88 -30.41
CA LYS A 257 -10.12 0.56 -30.65
C LYS A 257 -10.32 -0.31 -31.90
N GLN A 258 -9.59 -0.06 -32.99
CA GLN A 258 -9.66 -0.89 -34.21
C GLN A 258 -9.27 -2.34 -33.94
N TYR A 259 -8.26 -2.56 -33.10
CA TYR A 259 -7.79 -3.89 -32.70
C TYR A 259 -8.54 -4.47 -31.48
N GLN A 260 -9.56 -3.77 -30.95
CA GLN A 260 -10.27 -4.16 -29.72
C GLN A 260 -9.32 -4.39 -28.52
N ALA A 261 -8.23 -3.63 -28.46
CA ALA A 261 -7.18 -3.79 -27.48
C ALA A 261 -7.40 -2.94 -26.22
N ARG A 262 -6.79 -3.38 -25.12
CA ARG A 262 -6.76 -2.68 -23.83
C ARG A 262 -5.59 -1.71 -23.80
N LEU A 263 -5.84 -0.45 -24.19
CA LEU A 263 -4.85 0.61 -24.11
C LEU A 263 -5.00 1.42 -22.82
N PHE A 264 -3.98 1.38 -21.97
CA PHE A 264 -3.88 2.23 -20.79
C PHE A 264 -3.02 3.46 -21.09
N ILE A 265 -3.54 4.65 -20.80
CA ILE A 265 -2.78 5.90 -20.88
C ILE A 265 -2.07 6.11 -19.55
N ASN A 266 -0.75 6.36 -19.57
CA ASN A 266 0.02 6.63 -18.36
C ASN A 266 -0.10 8.12 -18.00
N ASP A 267 -0.43 8.40 -16.73
CA ASP A 267 -0.52 9.72 -16.06
C ASP A 267 -1.55 10.73 -16.62
N TYR A 268 -1.73 10.83 -17.94
CA TYR A 268 -2.61 11.81 -18.60
C TYR A 268 -4.10 11.44 -18.53
N TRP A 269 -4.64 11.33 -17.32
CA TRP A 269 -6.02 10.89 -17.06
C TRP A 269 -7.07 11.81 -17.69
N GLU A 270 -6.86 13.13 -17.73
CA GLU A 270 -7.79 14.08 -18.36
C GLU A 270 -7.95 13.80 -19.86
N LEU A 271 -6.84 13.56 -20.56
CA LEU A 271 -6.84 13.20 -21.98
C LEU A 271 -7.43 11.80 -22.20
N ALA A 272 -7.18 10.87 -21.27
CA ALA A 272 -7.80 9.55 -21.30
C ALA A 272 -9.34 9.63 -21.21
N ILE A 273 -9.87 10.52 -20.35
CA ILE A 273 -11.32 10.80 -20.26
C ILE A 273 -11.81 11.45 -21.55
N LYS A 274 -11.17 12.56 -21.97
CA LYS A 274 -11.56 13.35 -23.16
C LYS A 274 -11.70 12.50 -24.41
N HIS A 275 -10.78 11.55 -24.61
CA HIS A 275 -10.73 10.67 -25.79
C HIS A 275 -11.31 9.28 -25.56
N GLN A 276 -11.93 9.04 -24.39
CA GLN A 276 -12.59 7.78 -24.04
C GLN A 276 -11.66 6.56 -24.23
N ALA A 277 -10.50 6.60 -23.55
CA ALA A 277 -9.55 5.50 -23.51
C ALA A 277 -10.16 4.25 -22.84
N TYR A 278 -9.47 3.10 -22.93
CA TYR A 278 -9.90 1.92 -22.18
C TYR A 278 -9.66 2.07 -20.67
N GLY A 279 -8.56 2.74 -20.30
CA GLY A 279 -8.22 3.03 -18.92
C GLY A 279 -6.98 3.90 -18.78
N VAL A 280 -6.61 4.17 -17.54
CA VAL A 280 -5.42 4.91 -17.14
C VAL A 280 -4.55 4.06 -16.21
N HIS A 281 -3.24 4.27 -16.25
CA HIS A 281 -2.30 3.76 -15.26
C HIS A 281 -1.67 4.93 -14.51
N LEU A 282 -1.67 4.88 -13.18
CA LEU A 282 -1.13 5.94 -12.32
C LEU A 282 -0.06 5.40 -11.36
N GLY A 283 0.96 6.23 -11.13
CA GLY A 283 1.92 6.06 -10.05
C GLY A 283 1.39 6.61 -8.71
N GLN A 284 2.16 6.39 -7.65
CA GLN A 284 1.78 6.85 -6.30
C GLN A 284 1.76 8.39 -6.19
N GLU A 285 2.65 9.09 -6.88
CA GLU A 285 2.66 10.56 -6.88
C GLU A 285 1.46 11.12 -7.66
N ASP A 286 1.12 10.52 -8.80
CA ASP A 286 0.00 10.95 -9.64
C ASP A 286 -1.34 10.79 -8.92
N LEU A 287 -1.48 9.74 -8.09
CA LEU A 287 -2.66 9.53 -7.24
C LEU A 287 -2.92 10.66 -6.23
N LYS A 288 -1.91 11.48 -5.88
CA LYS A 288 -2.09 12.60 -4.94
C LYS A 288 -2.85 13.78 -5.56
N ILE A 289 -2.72 13.93 -6.89
CA ILE A 289 -3.25 15.09 -7.62
C ILE A 289 -4.39 14.72 -8.57
N ALA A 290 -4.51 13.44 -8.95
CA ALA A 290 -5.56 12.99 -9.84
C ALA A 290 -6.94 13.03 -9.18
N GLU A 291 -7.94 13.54 -9.90
CA GLU A 291 -9.33 13.52 -9.47
C GLU A 291 -9.95 12.14 -9.75
N ILE A 292 -9.66 11.18 -8.86
CA ILE A 292 -10.03 9.76 -9.04
C ILE A 292 -11.53 9.56 -9.32
N GLU A 293 -12.39 10.36 -8.68
CA GLU A 293 -13.85 10.30 -8.91
C GLU A 293 -14.23 10.63 -10.36
N LYS A 294 -13.55 11.60 -11.01
CA LYS A 294 -13.79 11.90 -12.43
C LYS A 294 -13.39 10.74 -13.33
N ILE A 295 -12.28 10.06 -13.01
CA ILE A 295 -11.81 8.87 -13.74
C ILE A 295 -12.84 7.74 -13.60
N TYR A 296 -13.37 7.53 -12.40
CA TYR A 296 -14.40 6.54 -12.11
C TYR A 296 -15.70 6.83 -12.87
N GLN A 297 -16.20 8.07 -12.79
CA GLN A 297 -17.45 8.49 -13.46
C GLN A 297 -17.36 8.41 -14.99
N ALA A 298 -16.17 8.59 -15.57
CA ALA A 298 -15.93 8.39 -16.99
C ALA A 298 -16.00 6.91 -17.43
N GLY A 299 -16.14 5.97 -16.49
CA GLY A 299 -16.20 4.53 -16.76
C GLY A 299 -14.85 3.93 -17.19
N LEU A 300 -13.75 4.66 -16.96
CA LEU A 300 -12.40 4.18 -17.27
C LEU A 300 -11.98 3.09 -16.30
N ARG A 301 -11.03 2.25 -16.71
CA ARG A 301 -10.32 1.33 -15.82
C ARG A 301 -9.10 2.01 -15.22
N LEU A 302 -8.72 1.59 -14.01
CA LEU A 302 -7.58 2.14 -13.28
C LEU A 302 -6.55 1.05 -12.98
N GLY A 303 -5.31 1.28 -13.39
CA GLY A 303 -4.15 0.53 -12.93
C GLY A 303 -3.30 1.35 -11.97
N ILE A 304 -2.78 0.73 -10.91
CA ILE A 304 -1.92 1.42 -9.94
C ILE A 304 -0.61 0.65 -9.74
N SER A 305 0.51 1.36 -9.82
CA SER A 305 1.83 0.82 -9.45
C SER A 305 2.01 0.73 -7.93
N THR A 306 2.54 -0.39 -7.44
CA THR A 306 2.82 -0.66 -6.02
C THR A 306 4.17 -1.34 -5.81
N HIS A 307 4.86 -0.94 -4.73
CA HIS A 307 6.24 -1.35 -4.43
C HIS A 307 6.41 -1.88 -2.99
N CYS A 308 5.45 -1.64 -2.10
CA CYS A 308 5.48 -2.06 -0.71
C CYS A 308 4.08 -2.19 -0.08
N TYR A 309 3.99 -2.60 1.20
CA TYR A 309 2.71 -2.81 1.89
C TYR A 309 1.90 -1.51 2.03
N TYR A 310 2.57 -0.39 2.34
CA TYR A 310 1.97 0.93 2.40
C TYR A 310 1.29 1.31 1.08
N GLU A 311 2.00 1.17 -0.04
CA GLU A 311 1.47 1.51 -1.35
C GLU A 311 0.35 0.56 -1.80
N VAL A 312 0.42 -0.72 -1.42
CA VAL A 312 -0.66 -1.68 -1.67
C VAL A 312 -1.93 -1.31 -0.89
N ALA A 313 -1.81 -0.99 0.40
CA ALA A 313 -2.95 -0.53 1.20
C ALA A 313 -3.55 0.77 0.67
N ARG A 314 -2.69 1.70 0.20
CA ARG A 314 -3.13 2.94 -0.44
C ARG A 314 -3.86 2.67 -1.75
N ALA A 315 -3.32 1.79 -2.59
CA ALA A 315 -3.96 1.39 -3.84
C ALA A 315 -5.30 0.67 -3.60
N HIS A 316 -5.38 -0.17 -2.55
CA HIS A 316 -6.59 -0.89 -2.16
C HIS A 316 -7.77 0.06 -1.88
N THR A 317 -7.53 1.23 -1.30
CA THR A 317 -8.52 2.29 -1.09
C THR A 317 -9.22 2.73 -2.36
N PHE A 318 -8.48 2.84 -3.46
CA PHE A 318 -9.03 3.27 -4.75
C PHE A 318 -9.73 2.14 -5.51
N ARG A 319 -9.63 0.90 -5.01
CA ARG A 319 -10.25 -0.31 -5.60
C ARG A 319 -10.06 -0.39 -7.12
N PRO A 320 -8.80 -0.37 -7.60
CA PRO A 320 -8.47 -0.29 -9.02
C PRO A 320 -8.87 -1.56 -9.77
N SER A 321 -8.84 -1.48 -11.10
CA SER A 321 -9.08 -2.60 -12.00
C SER A 321 -7.96 -3.65 -11.95
N TYR A 322 -6.72 -3.23 -11.67
CA TYR A 322 -5.57 -4.10 -11.43
C TYR A 322 -4.46 -3.39 -10.65
N LEU A 323 -3.55 -4.17 -10.08
CA LEU A 323 -2.35 -3.72 -9.38
C LEU A 323 -1.10 -4.16 -10.13
N ALA A 324 -0.13 -3.26 -10.27
CA ALA A 324 1.18 -3.56 -10.85
C ALA A 324 2.24 -3.64 -9.75
N CYS A 325 2.80 -4.82 -9.54
CA CYS A 325 3.80 -5.11 -8.53
C CYS A 325 5.20 -5.03 -9.13
N GLY A 326 6.04 -4.14 -8.61
CA GLY A 326 7.44 -4.07 -9.02
C GLY A 326 8.36 -3.27 -8.10
N PRO A 327 9.64 -3.12 -8.46
CA PRO A 327 10.30 -3.95 -9.46
C PRO A 327 10.40 -5.40 -8.97
N ILE A 328 10.08 -6.40 -9.80
CA ILE A 328 10.23 -7.82 -9.41
C ILE A 328 11.70 -8.23 -9.41
N PHE A 329 12.45 -7.78 -10.41
CA PHE A 329 13.88 -8.00 -10.57
C PHE A 329 14.63 -6.66 -10.67
N PRO A 330 15.97 -6.63 -10.49
CA PRO A 330 16.76 -5.42 -10.74
C PRO A 330 16.48 -4.83 -12.12
N THR A 331 16.35 -3.50 -12.20
CA THR A 331 15.99 -2.78 -13.43
C THR A 331 16.78 -1.48 -13.53
N THR A 332 17.13 -1.09 -14.77
CA THR A 332 17.78 0.19 -15.08
C THR A 332 16.83 1.20 -15.72
N SER A 333 15.60 0.81 -16.07
CA SER A 333 14.63 1.66 -16.78
C SER A 333 14.04 2.79 -15.93
N LYS A 334 14.25 2.75 -14.62
CA LYS A 334 13.83 3.77 -13.64
C LYS A 334 14.77 3.71 -12.44
N ILE A 335 15.18 4.85 -11.90
CA ILE A 335 15.86 4.92 -10.60
C ILE A 335 14.81 4.58 -9.54
N MET A 336 15.02 3.51 -8.78
CA MET A 336 14.06 3.00 -7.81
C MET A 336 14.61 3.15 -6.39
N ALA A 337 13.79 3.70 -5.48
CA ALA A 337 14.06 3.68 -4.04
C ALA A 337 13.78 2.30 -3.41
N PHE A 338 13.16 1.38 -4.18
CA PHE A 338 12.72 0.08 -3.70
C PHE A 338 13.62 -1.03 -4.20
N ALA A 339 14.00 -1.93 -3.28
CA ALA A 339 14.66 -3.18 -3.61
C ALA A 339 13.71 -4.08 -4.43
N PRO A 340 14.25 -5.00 -5.26
CA PRO A 340 13.44 -5.98 -5.96
C PRO A 340 12.54 -6.77 -5.00
N GLN A 341 11.24 -6.83 -5.32
CA GLN A 341 10.24 -7.51 -4.51
C GLN A 341 10.35 -9.04 -4.60
N GLY A 342 10.86 -9.56 -5.72
CA GLY A 342 11.01 -10.99 -5.96
C GLY A 342 9.70 -11.73 -6.19
N ILE A 343 9.83 -13.02 -6.57
CA ILE A 343 8.70 -13.87 -6.92
C ILE A 343 7.85 -14.21 -5.69
N ASP A 344 8.47 -14.43 -4.53
CA ASP A 344 7.74 -14.83 -3.31
C ASP A 344 6.75 -13.76 -2.86
N ARG A 345 7.14 -12.48 -2.96
CA ARG A 345 6.25 -11.36 -2.62
C ARG A 345 5.13 -11.21 -3.64
N LEU A 346 5.42 -11.38 -4.93
CA LEU A 346 4.38 -11.42 -5.98
C LEU A 346 3.36 -12.52 -5.71
N SER A 347 3.82 -13.76 -5.47
CA SER A 347 2.94 -14.90 -5.12
C SER A 347 2.14 -14.63 -3.84
N ARG A 348 2.72 -13.96 -2.84
CA ARG A 348 1.99 -13.55 -1.63
C ARG A 348 0.89 -12.55 -1.96
N TRP A 349 1.17 -11.55 -2.80
CA TRP A 349 0.18 -10.55 -3.18
C TRP A 349 -1.02 -11.16 -3.89
N GLN A 350 -0.79 -12.12 -4.78
CA GLN A 350 -1.87 -12.81 -5.47
C GLN A 350 -2.75 -13.63 -4.52
N ARG A 351 -2.16 -14.25 -3.49
CA ARG A 351 -2.93 -14.95 -2.46
C ARG A 351 -3.68 -13.99 -1.54
N THR A 352 -3.04 -12.87 -1.17
CA THR A 352 -3.57 -11.89 -0.21
C THR A 352 -4.69 -11.06 -0.81
N LEU A 353 -4.54 -10.62 -2.05
CA LEU A 353 -5.44 -9.70 -2.74
C LEU A 353 -5.91 -10.34 -4.05
N ASN A 354 -6.66 -11.44 -3.89
CA ASN A 354 -7.08 -12.29 -5.00
C ASN A 354 -8.28 -11.74 -5.78
N SER A 355 -8.94 -10.70 -5.29
CA SER A 355 -10.00 -10.00 -6.04
C SER A 355 -9.45 -9.15 -7.18
N TYR A 356 -8.17 -8.78 -7.11
CA TYR A 356 -7.49 -7.96 -8.11
C TYR A 356 -6.68 -8.79 -9.09
N ARG A 357 -6.54 -8.25 -10.30
CA ARG A 357 -5.54 -8.71 -11.25
C ARG A 357 -4.16 -8.20 -10.87
N TRP A 358 -3.15 -9.05 -10.95
CA TRP A 358 -1.76 -8.69 -10.64
C TRP A 358 -0.88 -8.70 -11.87
N VAL A 359 -0.24 -7.57 -12.15
CA VAL A 359 0.75 -7.41 -13.20
C VAL A 359 2.13 -7.35 -12.60
N ALA A 360 3.03 -8.23 -13.01
CA ALA A 360 4.44 -8.17 -12.65
C ALA A 360 5.15 -7.11 -13.50
N ILE A 361 5.97 -6.24 -12.90
CA ILE A 361 6.76 -5.25 -13.61
C ILE A 361 8.18 -5.11 -13.05
N GLY A 362 9.15 -4.80 -13.91
CA GLY A 362 10.52 -4.44 -13.52
C GLY A 362 11.54 -5.58 -13.68
N GLY A 363 12.51 -5.35 -14.57
CA GLY A 363 13.62 -6.28 -14.84
C GLY A 363 13.24 -7.58 -15.55
N ILE A 364 12.06 -7.63 -16.18
CA ILE A 364 11.51 -8.83 -16.82
C ILE A 364 12.09 -9.01 -18.22
N ASN A 365 12.46 -10.24 -18.56
CA ASN A 365 12.99 -10.66 -19.86
C ASN A 365 12.68 -12.15 -20.14
N LEU A 366 13.05 -12.64 -21.32
CA LEU A 366 12.77 -14.03 -21.73
C LEU A 366 13.39 -15.09 -20.80
N LYS A 367 14.47 -14.77 -20.07
CA LYS A 367 15.12 -15.73 -19.16
C LYS A 367 14.34 -15.91 -17.86
N ASN A 368 13.69 -14.86 -17.36
CA ASN A 368 13.05 -14.88 -16.04
C ASN A 368 11.51 -14.91 -16.06
N ILE A 369 10.87 -14.70 -17.22
CA ILE A 369 9.41 -14.80 -17.34
C ILE A 369 8.83 -16.15 -16.87
N PRO A 370 9.47 -17.34 -17.06
CA PRO A 370 8.88 -18.58 -16.60
C PRO A 370 8.64 -18.62 -15.08
N ALA A 371 9.46 -17.91 -14.29
CA ALA A 371 9.28 -17.81 -12.84
C ALA A 371 8.08 -16.93 -12.47
N ILE A 372 7.79 -15.90 -13.26
CA ILE A 372 6.62 -15.03 -13.07
C ILE A 372 5.34 -15.77 -13.43
N LEU A 373 5.32 -16.52 -14.53
CA LEU A 373 4.12 -17.27 -14.93
C LEU A 373 3.73 -18.31 -13.87
N LYS A 374 4.73 -18.92 -13.21
CA LYS A 374 4.52 -19.83 -12.08
C LYS A 374 4.01 -19.14 -10.81
N SER A 375 4.19 -17.83 -10.64
CA SER A 375 3.63 -17.12 -9.49
C SER A 375 2.10 -17.04 -9.57
N GLY A 376 1.57 -17.10 -10.79
CA GLY A 376 0.16 -16.91 -11.12
C GLY A 376 -0.17 -15.54 -11.71
N ALA A 377 0.81 -14.68 -12.01
CA ALA A 377 0.57 -13.29 -12.42
C ALA A 377 -0.36 -13.19 -13.64
N ASP A 378 -1.34 -12.30 -13.58
CA ASP A 378 -2.30 -12.06 -14.68
C ASP A 378 -1.69 -11.31 -15.86
N GLY A 379 -0.57 -10.63 -15.66
CA GLY A 379 0.11 -9.91 -16.71
C GLY A 379 1.57 -9.66 -16.43
N VAL A 380 2.30 -9.38 -17.51
CA VAL A 380 3.75 -9.16 -17.50
C VAL A 380 4.04 -7.85 -18.21
N ALA A 381 4.31 -6.79 -17.44
CA ALA A 381 4.63 -5.49 -17.96
C ALA A 381 6.14 -5.27 -18.14
N LEU A 382 6.52 -4.78 -19.31
CA LEU A 382 7.92 -4.61 -19.70
C LEU A 382 8.11 -3.43 -20.65
N ILE A 383 9.34 -2.90 -20.67
CA ILE A 383 9.75 -1.81 -21.56
C ILE A 383 10.86 -2.32 -22.48
N SER A 384 12.10 -2.34 -21.96
CA SER A 384 13.33 -2.54 -22.73
C SER A 384 13.45 -3.93 -23.35
N ALA A 385 12.84 -4.95 -22.73
CA ALA A 385 12.88 -6.31 -23.28
C ALA A 385 12.29 -6.40 -24.70
N ILE A 386 11.35 -5.52 -25.07
CA ILE A 386 10.85 -5.41 -26.44
C ILE A 386 11.44 -4.18 -27.14
N THR A 387 11.34 -2.99 -26.55
CA THR A 387 11.66 -1.73 -27.26
C THR A 387 13.14 -1.55 -27.56
N GLN A 388 14.03 -2.25 -26.85
CA GLN A 388 15.48 -2.23 -27.06
C GLN A 388 16.02 -3.56 -27.62
N ALA A 389 15.15 -4.50 -27.98
CA ALA A 389 15.57 -5.74 -28.62
C ALA A 389 16.06 -5.49 -30.04
N LYS A 390 17.07 -6.26 -30.48
CA LYS A 390 17.55 -6.24 -31.89
C LYS A 390 16.45 -6.63 -32.88
N TYR A 391 15.55 -7.53 -32.47
CA TYR A 391 14.41 -8.03 -33.26
C TYR A 391 13.12 -8.00 -32.42
N PRO A 392 12.49 -6.83 -32.22
CA PRO A 392 11.36 -6.66 -31.32
C PRO A 392 10.16 -7.57 -31.63
N GLU A 393 9.87 -7.81 -32.90
CA GLU A 393 8.77 -8.65 -33.36
C GLU A 393 8.99 -10.11 -32.94
N LYS A 394 10.20 -10.63 -33.15
CA LYS A 394 10.58 -11.98 -32.75
C LYS A 394 10.49 -12.14 -31.23
N VAL A 395 10.99 -11.17 -30.47
CA VAL A 395 10.93 -11.21 -29.00
C VAL A 395 9.49 -11.14 -28.50
N THR A 396 8.65 -10.32 -29.12
CA THR A 396 7.21 -10.23 -28.82
C THR A 396 6.52 -11.58 -29.03
N GLN A 397 6.76 -12.22 -30.18
CA GLN A 397 6.21 -13.55 -30.46
C GLN A 397 6.68 -14.62 -29.46
N GLN A 398 7.96 -14.58 -29.06
CA GLN A 398 8.47 -15.47 -28.01
C GLN A 398 7.77 -15.27 -26.67
N PHE A 399 7.48 -14.03 -26.29
CA PHE A 399 6.69 -13.75 -25.09
C PHE A 399 5.26 -14.27 -25.21
N LEU A 400 4.57 -13.98 -26.31
CA LEU A 400 3.19 -14.46 -26.54
C LEU A 400 3.12 -16.00 -26.49
N GLN A 401 4.08 -16.68 -27.11
CA GLN A 401 4.18 -18.15 -27.07
C GLN A 401 4.38 -18.67 -25.65
N LEU A 402 5.28 -18.08 -24.87
CA LEU A 402 5.51 -18.48 -23.47
C LEU A 402 4.29 -18.24 -22.58
N MET A 403 3.47 -17.24 -22.91
CA MET A 403 2.25 -16.90 -22.17
C MET A 403 1.00 -17.63 -22.67
N GLY A 404 1.12 -18.48 -23.69
CA GLY A 404 -0.02 -19.20 -24.28
C GLY A 404 -1.03 -18.30 -25.00
N GLN A 405 -0.58 -17.19 -25.58
CA GLN A 405 -1.41 -16.18 -26.26
C GLN A 405 -1.26 -16.23 -27.80
N CYS A 406 -1.06 -17.41 -28.37
CA CYS A 406 -0.95 -17.63 -29.81
C CYS A 406 -2.26 -18.12 -30.42
#